data_AF-A0A7T2GKN2-F1
#
_entry.id   AF-A0A7T2GKN2-F1
#
_cell.length_a   1.000
_cell.length_b   1.000
_cell.length_c   1.000
_cell.angle_alpha   90.00
_cell.angle_beta   90.00
_cell.angle_gamma   90.00
#
_symmetry.space_group_name_H-M   'P 1'
#
loop_
_entity.id
_entity.type
_entity.pdbx_description
1 polymer ?
#
loop_
_entity_poly.entity_id
_entity_poly.type
_entity_poly.pdbx_seq_one_letter_code
_entity_poly.pdbx_strand_id
1 'polypeptide(L)'
;MIVAEAFHPSEYIADELDARGWSTLDLARRMPGDVQTNLLAVDLYLTVGPENRDLRLGDCAASIGDALGVSAAFFNNLEAAWLDTPS
;
A
#
# COMPACT_ATOMS: atom_id res chain seq x y z
N MET A 1 -27.20 7.55 1.16
CA MET A 1 -25.98 6.85 1.58
C MET A 1 -24.89 7.31 0.64
N ILE A 2 -23.97 8.14 1.11
CA ILE A 2 -22.81 8.52 0.29
C ILE A 2 -21.95 7.26 0.23
N VAL A 3 -21.80 6.69 -0.96
CA VAL A 3 -20.82 5.63 -1.20
C VAL A 3 -19.48 6.34 -1.04
N ALA A 4 -18.75 6.05 0.05
CA ALA A 4 -17.36 6.47 0.11
C ALA A 4 -16.66 5.76 -1.05
N GLU A 5 -16.03 6.51 -1.96
CA GLU A 5 -15.19 5.91 -2.99
C GLU A 5 -14.10 5.09 -2.29
N ALA A 6 -14.08 3.78 -2.56
CA ALA A 6 -13.04 2.92 -2.05
C ALA A 6 -11.81 3.07 -2.96
N PHE A 7 -10.79 3.75 -2.44
CA PHE A 7 -9.55 4.02 -3.13
C PHE A 7 -8.58 2.84 -3.03
N HIS A 8 -7.66 2.72 -4.00
CA HIS A 8 -6.66 1.67 -4.00
C HIS A 8 -5.67 1.89 -2.84
N PRO A 9 -5.13 0.85 -2.16
CA PRO A 9 -4.21 1.05 -1.05
C PRO A 9 -2.96 1.87 -1.36
N SER A 10 -2.53 1.91 -2.62
CA SER A 10 -1.43 2.79 -3.04
C SER A 10 -1.72 4.27 -2.79
N GLU A 11 -2.98 4.71 -2.84
CA GLU A 11 -3.36 6.10 -2.61
C GLU A 11 -3.09 6.47 -1.14
N TYR A 12 -3.49 5.61 -0.20
CA TYR A 12 -3.14 5.77 1.21
C TYR A 12 -1.62 5.82 1.40
N ILE A 13 -0.89 4.90 0.77
CA ILE A 13 0.57 4.86 0.91
C ILE A 13 1.18 6.15 0.36
N ALA A 14 0.75 6.63 -0.81
CA ALA A 14 1.25 7.87 -1.41
C ALA A 14 0.99 9.08 -0.51
N ASP A 15 -0.24 9.23 -0.01
CA ASP A 15 -0.60 10.31 0.91
C ASP A 15 0.26 10.29 2.19
N GLU A 16 0.52 9.11 2.74
CA GLU A 16 1.32 8.93 3.93
C GLU A 16 2.81 9.25 3.70
N LEU A 17 3.34 8.92 2.52
CA LEU A 17 4.69 9.30 2.11
C LEU A 17 4.81 10.80 1.94
N ASP A 18 3.86 11.43 1.25
CA ASP A 18 3.83 12.87 1.05
C ASP A 18 3.71 13.64 2.38
N ALA A 19 2.81 13.21 3.26
CA ALA A 19 2.63 13.82 4.59
C ALA A 19 3.88 13.72 5.47
N ARG A 20 4.70 12.67 5.30
CA ARG A 20 5.95 12.46 6.04
C ARG A 20 7.19 13.03 5.34
N GLY A 21 7.06 13.46 4.09
CA GLY A 21 8.19 13.82 3.23
C GLY A 21 9.12 12.63 2.96
N TRP A 22 8.56 11.42 2.82
CA TRP A 22 9.29 10.18 2.59
C TRP A 22 9.31 9.82 1.11
N SER A 23 10.43 9.27 0.63
CA SER A 23 10.46 8.55 -0.64
C SER A 23 10.06 7.08 -0.48
N THR A 24 9.86 6.35 -1.57
CA THR A 24 9.67 4.87 -1.50
C THR A 24 10.87 4.17 -0.87
N LEU A 25 12.10 4.66 -1.10
CA LEU A 25 13.30 4.19 -0.39
C LEU A 25 13.24 4.40 1.14
N ASP A 26 12.62 5.48 1.61
CA ASP A 26 12.46 5.72 3.04
C ASP A 26 11.49 4.73 3.67
N LEU A 27 10.40 4.40 2.97
CA LEU A 27 9.48 3.34 3.38
C LEU A 27 10.19 1.97 3.39
N ALA A 28 10.88 1.63 2.31
CA ALA A 28 11.58 0.36 2.18
C ALA A 28 12.64 0.13 3.28
N ARG A 29 13.31 1.19 3.75
CA ARG A 29 14.26 1.16 4.87
C ARG A 29 13.61 0.94 6.24
N ARG A 30 12.31 1.24 6.37
CA ARG A 30 11.54 1.11 7.61
C ARG A 30 10.76 -0.19 7.69
N MET A 31 10.49 -0.81 6.54
CA MET A 31 9.96 -2.17 6.45
C MET A 31 11.00 -3.18 6.97
N PRO A 32 10.57 -4.26 7.65
CA PRO A 32 11.46 -5.37 7.96
C PRO A 32 11.96 -6.06 6.69
N GLY A 33 13.14 -6.70 6.76
CA GLY A 33 13.71 -7.49 5.66
C GLY A 33 14.78 -6.76 4.84
N ASP A 34 14.97 -7.22 3.61
CA ASP A 34 15.97 -6.65 2.68
C ASP A 34 15.45 -5.38 2.01
N VAL A 35 16.22 -4.29 2.11
CA VAL A 35 15.82 -2.96 1.63
C VAL A 35 15.61 -2.93 0.12
N GLN A 36 16.41 -3.65 -0.66
CA GLN A 36 16.30 -3.62 -2.13
C GLN A 36 15.06 -4.38 -2.61
N THR A 37 14.77 -5.52 -1.98
CA THR A 37 13.55 -6.29 -2.21
C THR A 37 12.31 -5.47 -1.82
N ASN A 38 12.35 -4.81 -0.67
CA ASN A 38 11.26 -3.94 -0.22
C ASN A 38 11.04 -2.77 -1.18
N LEU A 39 12.11 -2.13 -1.63
CA LEU A 39 12.02 -1.02 -2.59
C LEU A 39 11.37 -1.48 -3.89
N LEU A 40 11.83 -2.61 -4.45
CA LEU A 40 11.24 -3.16 -5.67
C LEU A 40 9.76 -3.50 -5.49
N ALA A 41 9.38 -4.09 -4.36
CA ALA A 41 7.99 -4.43 -4.06
C ALA A 41 7.11 -3.18 -3.94
N VAL A 42 7.56 -2.15 -3.22
CA VAL A 42 6.84 -0.88 -3.07
C VAL A 42 6.71 -0.16 -4.41
N ASP A 43 7.80 0.00 -5.16
CA ASP A 43 7.78 0.69 -6.45
C ASP A 43 6.86 -0.03 -7.46
N LEU A 44 6.93 -1.37 -7.51
CA LEU A 44 6.05 -2.17 -8.35
C LEU A 44 4.57 -1.98 -7.95
N TYR A 45 4.27 -2.06 -6.65
CA TYR A 45 2.90 -1.96 -6.16
C TYR A 45 2.30 -0.56 -6.40
N LEU A 46 3.05 0.51 -6.13
CA LEU A 46 2.58 1.88 -6.34
C LEU A 46 2.42 2.23 -7.81
N THR A 47 3.25 1.66 -8.68
CA THR A 47 3.22 1.96 -10.13
C THR A 47 2.19 1.12 -10.88
N VAL A 48 2.13 -0.18 -10.61
CA VAL A 48 1.31 -1.13 -11.39
C VAL A 48 0.02 -1.51 -10.67
N GLY A 49 0.01 -1.51 -9.33
CA GLY A 49 -1.13 -1.95 -8.52
C GLY A 49 -2.45 -1.24 -8.83
N PRO A 50 -2.48 0.12 -8.97
CA PRO A 50 -3.71 0.85 -9.27
C PRO A 50 -4.47 0.35 -10.50
N GLU A 51 -3.74 -0.17 -11.50
CA GLU A 51 -4.30 -0.65 -12.77
C GLU A 51 -4.38 -2.17 -12.86
N ASN A 52 -3.84 -2.90 -11.88
CA ASN A 52 -3.76 -4.36 -11.89
C ASN A 52 -4.36 -4.98 -10.63
N ARG A 53 -5.61 -5.44 -10.75
CA ARG A 53 -6.39 -6.05 -9.67
C ARG A 53 -5.81 -7.36 -9.13
N ASP A 54 -4.96 -8.03 -9.91
CA ASP A 54 -4.27 -9.27 -9.52
C ASP A 54 -2.98 -8.98 -8.74
N LEU A 55 -2.46 -7.74 -8.78
CA LEU A 55 -1.29 -7.33 -8.01
C LEU A 55 -1.74 -6.90 -6.61
N ARG A 56 -1.72 -7.86 -5.68
CA ARG A 56 -2.13 -7.70 -4.28
C ARG A 56 -0.96 -7.35 -3.36
N LEU A 57 -1.25 -6.68 -2.24
CA LEU A 57 -0.29 -6.48 -1.15
C LEU A 57 0.18 -7.80 -0.55
N GLY A 58 -0.75 -8.75 -0.36
CA GLY A 58 -0.45 -10.03 0.28
C GLY A 58 0.34 -9.85 1.58
N ASP A 59 1.45 -10.57 1.72
CA ASP A 59 2.30 -10.52 2.91
C ASP A 59 2.99 -9.15 3.12
N CYS A 60 3.10 -8.31 2.08
CA CYS A 60 3.67 -6.97 2.23
C CYS A 60 2.78 -6.03 3.06
N ALA A 61 1.49 -6.35 3.24
CA ALA A 61 0.57 -5.55 4.05
C ALA A 61 1.07 -5.39 5.50
N ALA A 62 1.67 -6.43 6.08
CA ALA A 62 2.23 -6.38 7.43
C ALA A 62 3.47 -5.49 7.49
N SER A 63 4.42 -5.71 6.58
CA SER A 63 5.66 -4.93 6.52
C SER A 63 5.42 -3.43 6.30
N ILE A 64 4.49 -3.08 5.40
CA ILE A 64 4.11 -1.68 5.13
C ILE A 64 3.32 -1.10 6.31
N GLY A 65 2.42 -1.91 6.91
CA GLY A 65 1.69 -1.55 8.12
C GLY A 65 2.61 -1.14 9.26
N ASP A 66 3.59 -1.97 9.59
CA ASP A 66 4.57 -1.70 10.63
C ASP A 66 5.35 -0.41 10.36
N ALA A 67 5.74 -0.16 9.09
CA ALA A 67 6.49 1.03 8.71
C ALA A 67 5.66 2.33 8.79
N LEU A 68 4.36 2.27 8.51
CA LEU A 68 3.45 3.42 8.52
C LEU A 68 2.71 3.61 9.85
N GLY A 69 2.76 2.63 10.75
CA GLY A 69 2.10 2.65 12.05
C GLY A 69 0.63 2.22 12.02
N VAL A 70 0.26 1.38 11.05
CA VAL A 70 -1.09 0.82 10.89
C VAL A 70 -1.06 -0.70 10.88
N SER A 71 -2.21 -1.35 11.07
CA SER A 71 -2.26 -2.82 11.06
C SER A 71 -2.29 -3.39 9.64
N ALA A 72 -1.78 -4.61 9.44
CA ALA A 72 -1.98 -5.34 8.19
C ALA A 72 -3.48 -5.50 7.84
N ALA A 73 -4.32 -5.65 8.86
CA ALA A 73 -5.77 -5.76 8.69
C ALA A 73 -6.39 -4.49 8.09
N PHE A 74 -5.87 -3.30 8.40
CA PHE A 74 -6.30 -2.06 7.78
C PHE A 74 -6.11 -2.12 6.26
N PHE A 75 -4.92 -2.50 5.80
CA PHE A 75 -4.62 -2.63 4.37
C PHE A 75 -5.47 -3.70 3.69
N ASN A 76 -5.63 -4.88 4.31
CA ASN A 76 -6.46 -5.95 3.76
C ASN A 76 -7.92 -5.52 3.59
N ASN A 77 -8.46 -4.75 4.56
CA ASN A 77 -9.81 -4.23 4.47
C ASN A 77 -9.95 -3.16 3.38
N LEU A 78 -8.95 -2.29 3.23
CA LEU A 78 -8.92 -1.28 2.18
C LEU A 78 -8.86 -1.92 0.79
N GLU A 79 -8.00 -2.92 0.61
CA GLU A 79 -7.85 -3.66 -0.64
C GLU A 79 -9.09 -4.49 -0.98
N ALA A 80 -9.79 -5.02 0.03
CA ALA A 80 -11.07 -5.71 -0.14
C ALA A 80 -12.18 -4.74 -0.56
N ALA A 81 -12.25 -3.56 0.05
CA ALA A 81 -13.22 -2.53 -0.32
C ALA A 81 -13.00 -2.03 -1.75
N TRP A 82 -11.74 -1.78 -2.14
CA TRP A 82 -11.39 -1.41 -3.52
C TRP A 82 -11.77 -2.51 -4.52
N LEU A 83 -11.56 -3.79 -4.19
CA LEU A 83 -12.01 -4.89 -5.05
C LEU A 83 -13.52 -4.97 -5.26
N ASP A 84 -14.31 -4.54 -4.29
CA ASP A 84 -15.77 -4.58 -4.42
C ASP A 84 -16.29 -3.49 -5.38
N THR A 85 -15.44 -2.53 -5.76
CA THR A 85 -15.80 -1.51 -6.74
C THR A 85 -15.87 -2.07 -8.17
N PRO A 86 -16.88 -1.66 -8.97
CA PRO A 86 -16.97 -2.02 -10.39
C PRO A 86 -15.77 -1.49 -11.17
N SER A 87 -15.19 -2.34 -12.02
CA SER A 87 -14.10 -1.99 -12.96
C SER A 87 -14.60 -1.26 -14.20
#